data_AF-A0A9X3K3F2-F1
#
_entry.id   AF-A0A9X3K3F2-F1
#
_cell.length_a   1.000
_cell.length_b   1.000
_cell.length_c   1.000
_cell.angle_alpha   90.00
_cell.angle_beta   90.00
_cell.angle_gamma   90.00
#
_symmetry.space_group_name_H-M   'P 1'
#
loop_
_entity.id
_entity.type
_entity.pdbx_description
1 polymer ?
#
loop_
_entity_poly.entity_id
_entity_poly.type
_entity_poly.pdbx_seq_one_letter_code
_entity_poly.pdbx_strand_id
1 'polypeptide(L)'
;MVSVRGIAPCWLILICLLLGVGLAYWLGRDPPDLNTVALGEQTIPVYGSFEGRKMFCGTVAESAECLRTAKANGAARRVLWIGNSQLHAINQYRPGQVTAPVLLAQRLAGEGIQVMGFSMPNASLSEMLLMYEWVASDYRPDVLLLPAFLDDTRELSIRSDLGPVARRPDIAALLDRSGIGADLRQRIMKEVSAEGEEEADGSMQARSESWITRQLEDCCLLQTRRAAARANIEIHAYLLRNWAFNVNAQTVRPIIPEIYRRNMAAADALLADARNRGTRVIFYLPPIRQDYAPPYDPAEYARFKREIAAMARRHGARPVDLDAIIPARYWGTKGSTTIGGAPELDFMHYQEPGHRMLADAVLPIVREELK
;
A
#
# COMPACT_ATOMS: atom_id res chain seq x y z
N MET A 1 57.46 -11.96 -39.81
CA MET A 1 57.03 -11.12 -38.68
C MET A 1 55.62 -11.56 -38.29
N VAL A 2 55.49 -12.34 -37.21
CA VAL A 2 54.18 -12.70 -36.64
C VAL A 2 54.02 -11.88 -35.37
N SER A 3 53.06 -10.96 -35.38
CA SER A 3 52.69 -10.14 -34.23
C SER A 3 51.98 -11.03 -33.21
N VAL A 4 52.64 -11.29 -32.07
CA VAL A 4 52.03 -11.97 -30.93
C VAL A 4 51.06 -10.97 -30.30
N ARG A 5 49.76 -11.17 -30.51
CA ARG A 5 48.70 -10.43 -29.83
C ARG A 5 48.87 -10.62 -28.32
N GLY A 6 49.01 -9.50 -27.61
CA GLY A 6 49.25 -9.45 -26.18
C GLY A 6 48.20 -10.25 -25.41
N ILE A 7 48.67 -11.21 -24.63
CA ILE A 7 47.90 -11.88 -23.58
C ILE A 7 47.46 -10.75 -22.64
N ALA A 8 46.14 -10.54 -22.48
CA ALA A 8 45.62 -9.60 -21.49
C ALA A 8 46.30 -9.94 -20.15
N PRO A 9 46.97 -8.98 -19.50
CA PRO A 9 47.84 -9.32 -18.39
C PRO A 9 46.99 -9.93 -17.27
N CYS A 10 47.45 -11.04 -16.69
CA CYS A 10 46.67 -11.90 -15.78
C CYS A 10 45.98 -11.15 -14.62
N TRP A 11 46.50 -9.98 -14.23
CA TRP A 11 45.88 -9.11 -13.23
C TRP A 11 44.54 -8.51 -13.68
N LEU A 12 44.35 -8.21 -14.97
CA LEU A 12 43.06 -7.74 -15.52
C LEU A 12 42.00 -8.84 -15.41
N ILE A 13 42.37 -10.08 -15.72
CA ILE A 13 41.49 -11.25 -15.59
C ILE A 13 41.12 -11.45 -14.11
N LEU A 14 42.10 -11.33 -13.20
CA LEU A 14 41.87 -11.46 -11.76
C LEU A 14 40.95 -10.34 -11.22
N ILE A 15 41.13 -9.09 -11.64
CA ILE A 15 40.24 -7.98 -11.27
C ILE A 15 38.83 -8.22 -11.80
N CYS A 16 38.67 -8.63 -13.06
CA CYS A 16 37.35 -8.93 -13.61
C CYS A 16 36.67 -10.09 -12.87
N LEU A 17 37.42 -11.11 -12.46
CA LEU A 17 36.92 -12.21 -11.62
C LEU A 17 36.49 -11.72 -10.24
N LEU A 18 37.32 -10.91 -9.57
CA LEU A 18 37.00 -10.36 -8.24
C LEU A 18 35.79 -9.41 -8.31
N LEU A 19 35.69 -8.58 -9.35
CA LEU A 19 34.53 -7.73 -9.59
C LEU A 19 33.29 -8.57 -9.91
N GLY A 20 33.42 -9.62 -10.72
CA GLY A 20 32.33 -10.54 -11.04
C GLY A 20 31.81 -11.29 -9.81
N VAL A 21 32.72 -11.83 -8.98
CA VAL A 21 32.39 -12.48 -7.72
C VAL A 21 31.82 -11.48 -6.71
N GLY A 22 32.38 -10.28 -6.63
CA GLY A 22 31.88 -9.21 -5.77
C GLY A 22 30.48 -8.76 -6.16
N LEU A 23 30.22 -8.58 -7.46
CA LEU A 23 28.90 -8.26 -7.98
C LEU A 23 27.92 -9.40 -7.77
N ALA A 24 28.32 -10.65 -8.01
CA ALA A 24 27.48 -11.83 -7.78
C ALA A 24 27.14 -12.01 -6.29
N TYR A 25 28.11 -11.80 -5.40
CA TYR A 25 27.91 -11.82 -3.95
C TYR A 25 26.98 -10.70 -3.49
N TRP A 26 27.12 -9.50 -4.06
CA TRP A 26 26.26 -8.36 -3.75
C TRP A 26 24.82 -8.57 -4.27
N LEU A 27 24.66 -9.03 -5.51
CA LEU A 27 23.36 -9.36 -6.11
C LEU A 27 22.67 -10.55 -5.44
N GLY A 28 23.45 -11.46 -4.85
CA GLY A 28 22.96 -12.64 -4.13
C GLY A 28 22.51 -12.35 -2.69
N ARG A 29 22.60 -11.10 -2.21
CA ARG A 29 22.01 -10.72 -0.93
C ARG A 29 20.51 -10.54 -1.07
N ASP A 30 19.77 -10.91 -0.03
CA ASP A 30 18.34 -10.66 0.03
C ASP A 30 18.08 -9.16 -0.14
N PRO A 31 17.22 -8.77 -1.11
CA PRO A 31 16.87 -7.38 -1.31
C PRO A 31 16.13 -6.89 -0.06
N PRO A 32 16.41 -5.68 0.42
CA PRO A 32 15.63 -5.13 1.51
C PRO A 32 14.19 -4.88 1.01
N ASP A 33 13.18 -5.23 1.82
CA ASP A 33 11.78 -4.99 1.45
C ASP A 33 11.54 -3.48 1.38
N LEU A 34 11.26 -2.98 0.18
CA LEU A 34 11.00 -1.56 -0.10
C LEU A 34 9.92 -0.96 0.82
N ASN A 35 8.92 -1.75 1.21
CA ASN A 35 7.89 -1.30 2.14
C ASN A 35 8.48 -1.04 3.54
N THR A 36 9.39 -1.89 3.99
CA THR A 36 10.09 -1.71 5.28
C THR A 36 11.17 -0.63 5.22
N VAL A 37 11.89 -0.51 4.10
CA VAL A 37 12.89 0.54 3.88
C VAL A 37 12.24 1.93 3.88
N ALA A 38 11.06 2.07 3.26
CA ALA A 38 10.33 3.33 3.20
C ALA A 38 9.75 3.77 4.56
N LEU A 39 9.36 2.80 5.41
CA LEU A 39 8.87 3.07 6.77
C LEU A 39 10.02 3.50 7.72
N GLY A 40 11.22 2.96 7.51
CA GLY A 40 12.39 3.19 8.34
C GLY A 40 12.44 2.27 9.57
N GLU A 41 13.64 2.06 10.13
CA GLU A 41 13.87 1.10 11.23
C GLU A 41 13.04 1.35 12.51
N GLN A 42 12.54 2.58 12.70
CA GLN A 42 11.77 2.97 13.88
C GLN A 42 10.26 2.88 13.71
N THR A 43 9.77 2.63 12.49
CA THR A 43 8.34 2.52 12.20
C THR A 43 7.99 1.07 11.98
N ILE A 44 7.17 0.50 12.86
CA ILE A 44 6.76 -0.90 12.72
C ILE A 44 5.28 -1.01 12.35
N PRO A 45 4.90 -1.99 11.51
CA PRO A 45 3.51 -2.36 11.32
C PRO A 45 2.95 -3.05 12.57
N VAL A 46 1.81 -2.57 13.06
CA VAL A 46 1.05 -3.03 14.22
C VAL A 46 -0.40 -3.26 13.80
N TYR A 47 -0.66 -4.47 13.30
CA TYR A 47 -2.01 -4.96 13.06
C TYR A 47 -2.55 -5.53 14.38
N GLY A 48 -3.43 -4.77 15.04
CA GLY A 48 -3.92 -5.14 16.36
C GLY A 48 -5.03 -6.18 16.35
N SER A 49 -5.12 -6.90 17.48
CA SER A 49 -6.30 -7.67 17.88
C SER A 49 -7.03 -6.94 19.01
N PHE A 50 -8.30 -7.27 19.19
CA PHE A 50 -9.09 -6.81 20.34
C PHE A 50 -9.74 -8.05 20.98
N GLU A 51 -9.61 -8.23 22.29
CA GLU A 51 -10.10 -9.42 23.01
C GLU A 51 -9.60 -10.76 22.42
N GLY A 52 -8.33 -10.81 21.99
CA GLY A 52 -7.72 -12.01 21.39
C GLY A 52 -8.24 -12.34 19.98
N ARG A 53 -9.05 -11.45 19.39
CA ARG A 53 -9.70 -11.62 18.09
C ARG A 53 -9.06 -10.69 17.05
N LYS A 54 -8.65 -11.26 15.91
CA LYS A 54 -8.06 -10.48 14.81
C LYS A 54 -9.13 -9.61 14.16
N MET A 55 -8.95 -8.29 14.23
CA MET A 55 -9.89 -7.30 13.70
C MET A 55 -9.25 -6.34 12.70
N PHE A 56 -7.93 -6.36 12.57
CA PHE A 56 -7.19 -5.52 11.64
C PHE A 56 -6.32 -6.41 10.75
N CYS A 57 -6.55 -6.34 9.44
CA CYS A 57 -5.85 -7.14 8.45
C CYS A 57 -5.07 -6.27 7.45
N GLY A 58 -3.94 -6.80 6.95
CA GLY A 58 -3.07 -6.12 6.00
C GLY A 58 -3.03 -6.75 4.61
N THR A 59 -3.60 -7.93 4.43
CA THR A 59 -3.57 -8.68 3.17
C THR A 59 -4.91 -9.37 2.87
N VAL A 60 -5.10 -9.76 1.60
CA VAL A 60 -6.26 -10.59 1.20
C VAL A 60 -6.31 -11.90 1.97
N ALA A 61 -5.18 -12.58 2.14
CA ALA A 61 -5.11 -13.85 2.88
C ALA A 61 -5.55 -13.68 4.34
N GLU A 62 -5.08 -12.63 5.02
CA GLU A 62 -5.48 -12.34 6.40
C GLU A 62 -6.92 -11.89 6.51
N SER A 63 -7.47 -11.20 5.51
CA SER A 63 -8.84 -10.68 5.55
C SER A 63 -9.87 -11.79 5.81
N ALA A 64 -9.63 -13.03 5.37
CA ALA A 64 -10.48 -14.18 5.68
C ALA A 64 -10.58 -14.45 7.20
N GLU A 65 -9.50 -14.26 7.95
CA GLU A 65 -9.49 -14.40 9.41
C GLU A 65 -10.25 -13.27 10.10
N CYS A 66 -10.06 -12.02 9.65
CA CYS A 66 -10.83 -10.87 10.14
C CYS A 66 -12.34 -11.06 9.87
N LEU A 67 -12.71 -11.53 8.68
CA LEU A 67 -14.10 -11.77 8.29
C LEU A 67 -14.75 -12.90 9.11
N ARG A 68 -14.02 -14.00 9.37
CA ARG A 68 -14.52 -15.07 10.25
C ARG A 68 -14.75 -14.57 11.67
N THR A 69 -13.79 -13.81 12.20
CA THR A 69 -13.87 -13.19 13.51
C THR A 69 -15.04 -12.21 13.61
N ALA A 70 -15.27 -11.45 12.54
CA ALA A 70 -16.39 -10.53 12.42
C ALA A 70 -17.74 -11.24 12.55
N LYS A 71 -17.93 -12.30 11.77
CA LYS A 71 -19.15 -13.10 11.78
C LYS A 71 -19.43 -13.73 13.14
N ALA A 72 -18.40 -14.22 13.82
CA ALA A 72 -18.54 -14.87 15.12
C ALA A 72 -18.90 -13.92 16.26
N ASN A 73 -18.60 -12.61 16.13
CA ASN A 73 -18.87 -11.63 17.18
C ASN A 73 -20.38 -11.32 17.33
N GLY A 74 -21.14 -11.36 16.24
CA GLY A 74 -22.60 -11.13 16.27
C GLY A 74 -23.02 -9.69 16.54
N ALA A 75 -22.10 -8.72 16.39
CA ALA A 75 -22.37 -7.30 16.61
C ALA A 75 -23.54 -6.78 15.75
N ALA A 76 -24.36 -5.92 16.35
CA ALA A 76 -25.56 -5.34 15.72
C ALA A 76 -25.21 -4.33 14.63
N ARG A 77 -24.06 -3.66 14.78
CA ARG A 77 -23.55 -2.66 13.85
C ARG A 77 -22.10 -2.92 13.50
N ARG A 78 -21.70 -2.59 12.27
CA ARG A 78 -20.38 -2.87 11.71
C ARG A 78 -19.77 -1.65 11.06
N VAL A 79 -18.53 -1.39 11.40
CA VAL A 79 -17.72 -0.28 10.90
C VAL A 79 -16.51 -0.85 10.18
N LEU A 80 -16.35 -0.52 8.90
CA LEU A 80 -15.16 -0.87 8.13
C LEU A 80 -14.26 0.36 8.02
N TRP A 81 -12.97 0.22 8.34
CA TRP A 81 -11.99 1.29 8.16
C TRP A 81 -10.93 0.83 7.17
N ILE A 82 -11.03 1.31 5.93
CA ILE A 82 -10.05 1.07 4.87
C ILE A 82 -8.98 2.15 4.93
N GLY A 83 -7.73 1.84 4.58
CA GLY A 83 -6.73 2.89 4.38
C GLY A 83 -5.33 2.38 4.12
N ASN A 84 -4.35 3.21 4.47
CA ASN A 84 -2.94 2.98 4.17
C ASN A 84 -2.11 2.56 5.39
N SER A 85 -0.79 2.53 5.21
CA SER A 85 0.18 2.36 6.30
C SER A 85 -0.03 3.30 7.47
N GLN A 86 -0.56 4.51 7.26
CA GLN A 86 -0.91 5.39 8.35
C GLN A 86 -1.86 4.74 9.39
N LEU A 87 -2.73 3.81 8.99
CA LEU A 87 -3.61 3.11 9.92
C LEU A 87 -2.92 1.99 10.69
N HIS A 88 -1.92 1.33 10.11
CA HIS A 88 -1.26 0.18 10.72
C HIS A 88 0.17 0.43 11.19
N ALA A 89 0.78 1.57 10.91
CA ALA A 89 2.17 1.83 11.28
C ALA A 89 2.26 2.81 12.46
N ILE A 90 3.07 2.45 13.46
CA ILE A 90 3.38 3.31 14.59
C ILE A 90 4.85 3.71 14.48
N ASN A 91 5.10 5.02 14.33
CA ASN A 91 6.45 5.55 14.32
C ASN A 91 7.00 5.56 15.76
N GLN A 92 8.26 5.17 15.94
CA GLN A 92 8.96 5.06 17.23
C GLN A 92 8.17 4.23 18.24
N TYR A 93 7.76 3.04 17.80
CA TYR A 93 6.92 2.14 18.56
C TYR A 93 7.51 1.75 19.93
N ARG A 94 6.61 1.61 20.90
CA ARG A 94 6.89 1.01 22.21
C ARG A 94 5.93 -0.16 22.45
N PRO A 95 6.39 -1.25 23.10
CA PRO A 95 5.55 -2.40 23.41
C PRO A 95 4.22 -1.99 24.06
N GLY A 96 3.13 -2.57 23.58
CA GLY A 96 1.77 -2.31 24.07
C GLY A 96 1.05 -1.12 23.43
N GLN A 97 1.72 -0.34 22.58
CA GLN A 97 1.05 0.68 21.78
C GLN A 97 0.14 0.04 20.72
N VAL A 98 -0.95 0.73 20.40
CA VAL A 98 -2.00 0.26 19.49
C VAL A 98 -2.40 1.36 18.51
N THR A 99 -2.98 0.95 17.39
CA THR A 99 -3.34 1.84 16.28
C THR A 99 -4.75 2.42 16.41
N ALA A 100 -5.04 3.46 15.62
CA ALA A 100 -6.33 4.15 15.65
C ALA A 100 -7.55 3.20 15.43
N PRO A 101 -7.50 2.21 14.52
CA PRO A 101 -8.62 1.26 14.37
C PRO A 101 -8.87 0.41 15.62
N VAL A 102 -7.81 -0.02 16.30
CA VAL A 102 -7.90 -0.80 17.55
C VAL A 102 -8.48 0.05 18.67
N LEU A 103 -7.98 1.29 18.77
CA LEU A 103 -8.45 2.29 19.72
C LEU A 103 -9.93 2.65 19.50
N LEU A 104 -10.39 2.72 18.25
CA LEU A 104 -11.80 2.94 17.93
C LEU A 104 -12.64 1.72 18.33
N ALA A 105 -12.18 0.50 18.04
CA ALA A 105 -12.86 -0.73 18.41
C ALA A 105 -13.04 -0.86 19.93
N GLN A 106 -12.00 -0.59 20.71
CA GLN A 106 -12.04 -0.58 22.17
C GLN A 106 -13.12 0.36 22.72
N ARG A 107 -13.28 1.54 22.10
CA ARG A 107 -14.26 2.55 22.53
C ARG A 107 -15.71 2.20 22.14
N LEU A 108 -15.90 1.40 21.10
CA LEU A 108 -17.22 1.06 20.53
C LEU A 108 -17.71 -0.35 20.92
N ALA A 109 -16.84 -1.21 21.45
CA ALA A 109 -17.17 -2.59 21.82
C ALA A 109 -18.35 -2.69 22.78
N GLY A 110 -18.42 -1.81 23.80
CA GLY A 110 -19.51 -1.79 24.78
C GLY A 110 -20.87 -1.34 24.21
N GLU A 111 -20.90 -0.82 22.99
CA GLU A 111 -22.11 -0.35 22.31
C GLU A 111 -22.67 -1.39 21.32
N GLY A 112 -22.10 -2.60 21.28
CA GLY A 112 -22.49 -3.62 20.30
C GLY A 112 -22.09 -3.27 18.86
N ILE A 113 -21.11 -2.39 18.70
CA ILE A 113 -20.57 -1.94 17.42
C ILE A 113 -19.21 -2.61 17.22
N GLN A 114 -19.08 -3.32 16.11
CA GLN A 114 -17.82 -3.92 15.70
C GLN A 114 -17.07 -3.02 14.72
N VAL A 115 -15.76 -2.94 14.89
CA VAL A 115 -14.85 -2.26 13.96
C VAL A 115 -13.94 -3.31 13.31
N MET A 116 -13.77 -3.22 12.00
CA MET A 116 -12.76 -3.96 11.25
C MET A 116 -11.85 -2.97 10.51
N GLY A 117 -10.54 -3.08 10.74
CA GLY A 117 -9.55 -2.34 9.95
C GLY A 117 -9.09 -3.18 8.76
N PHE A 118 -8.85 -2.55 7.62
CA PHE A 118 -8.20 -3.18 6.49
C PHE A 118 -7.31 -2.19 5.75
N SER A 119 -5.99 -2.39 5.77
CA SER A 119 -5.09 -1.39 5.20
C SER A 119 -3.84 -1.97 4.61
N MET A 120 -3.40 -1.39 3.50
CA MET A 120 -2.21 -1.79 2.76
C MET A 120 -1.28 -0.58 2.60
N PRO A 121 0.05 -0.74 2.67
CA PRO A 121 0.96 0.39 2.41
C PRO A 121 0.71 0.99 1.03
N ASN A 122 0.60 2.31 0.96
CA ASN A 122 0.43 3.09 -0.27
C ASN A 122 -0.70 2.61 -1.20
N ALA A 123 -1.84 2.15 -0.64
CA ALA A 123 -2.96 1.72 -1.45
C ALA A 123 -3.52 2.90 -2.25
N SER A 124 -3.60 2.76 -3.57
CA SER A 124 -4.24 3.77 -4.41
C SER A 124 -5.76 3.79 -4.21
N LEU A 125 -6.45 4.86 -4.64
CA LEU A 125 -7.92 4.89 -4.61
C LEU A 125 -8.54 3.77 -5.48
N SER A 126 -7.83 3.32 -6.51
CA SER A 126 -8.20 2.16 -7.33
C SER A 126 -8.10 0.84 -6.55
N GLU A 127 -7.05 0.67 -5.75
CA GLU A 127 -6.94 -0.50 -4.86
C GLU A 127 -7.99 -0.45 -3.75
N MET A 128 -8.26 0.73 -3.17
CA MET A 128 -9.29 0.89 -2.15
C MET A 128 -10.69 0.52 -2.67
N LEU A 129 -10.99 0.79 -3.95
CA LEU A 129 -12.22 0.28 -4.59
C LEU A 129 -12.25 -1.25 -4.55
N LEU A 130 -11.20 -1.92 -5.01
CA LEU A 130 -11.15 -3.39 -5.00
C LEU A 130 -11.18 -3.98 -3.58
N MET A 131 -10.48 -3.36 -2.63
CA MET A 131 -10.50 -3.71 -1.21
C MET A 131 -11.91 -3.60 -0.63
N TYR A 132 -12.63 -2.51 -0.97
CA TYR A 132 -14.01 -2.30 -0.56
C TYR A 132 -14.92 -3.38 -1.14
N GLU A 133 -14.86 -3.62 -2.46
CA GLU A 133 -15.69 -4.63 -3.12
C GLU A 133 -15.48 -6.02 -2.50
N TRP A 134 -14.22 -6.37 -2.24
CA TRP A 134 -13.83 -7.61 -1.58
C TRP A 134 -14.40 -7.73 -0.17
N VAL A 135 -14.05 -6.80 0.72
CA VAL A 135 -14.38 -6.93 2.15
C VAL A 135 -15.85 -6.66 2.41
N ALA A 136 -16.44 -5.64 1.77
CA ALA A 136 -17.82 -5.24 2.02
C ALA A 136 -18.84 -6.26 1.47
N SER A 137 -18.47 -7.07 0.47
CA SER A 137 -19.34 -8.16 -0.03
C SER A 137 -19.72 -9.16 1.07
N ASP A 138 -18.82 -9.40 2.02
CA ASP A 138 -19.00 -10.34 3.12
C ASP A 138 -19.25 -9.64 4.46
N TYR A 139 -18.47 -8.61 4.78
CA TYR A 139 -18.54 -7.90 6.06
C TYR A 139 -19.83 -7.08 6.22
N ARG A 140 -20.36 -6.51 5.12
CA ARG A 140 -21.56 -5.65 5.08
C ARG A 140 -21.54 -4.53 6.14
N PRO A 141 -20.64 -3.53 5.99
CA PRO A 141 -20.55 -2.43 6.95
C PRO A 141 -21.77 -1.50 6.89
N ASP A 142 -22.24 -1.05 8.06
CA ASP A 142 -23.17 0.08 8.17
C ASP A 142 -22.46 1.41 7.89
N VAL A 143 -21.20 1.52 8.34
CA VAL A 143 -20.35 2.71 8.15
C VAL A 143 -18.99 2.31 7.58
N LEU A 144 -18.54 3.04 6.55
CA LEU A 144 -17.20 2.99 6.00
C LEU A 144 -16.43 4.27 6.35
N LEU A 145 -15.26 4.14 6.97
CA LEU A 145 -14.26 5.20 7.03
C LEU A 145 -13.30 5.01 5.86
N LEU A 146 -13.24 6.02 4.98
CA LEU A 146 -12.41 6.01 3.78
C LEU A 146 -11.50 7.25 3.79
N PRO A 147 -10.18 7.10 3.85
CA PRO A 147 -9.24 8.21 3.69
C PRO A 147 -9.09 8.61 2.22
N ALA A 148 -8.68 9.86 2.00
CA ALA A 148 -8.24 10.36 0.71
C ALA A 148 -6.88 11.06 0.86
N PHE A 149 -5.78 10.37 0.57
CA PHE A 149 -4.47 11.02 0.45
C PHE A 149 -4.28 11.51 -0.99
N LEU A 150 -3.63 12.68 -1.17
CA LEU A 150 -3.25 13.12 -2.51
C LEU A 150 -2.25 12.13 -3.15
N ASP A 151 -1.37 11.52 -2.35
CA ASP A 151 -0.40 10.55 -2.84
C ASP A 151 -1.06 9.27 -3.41
N ASP A 152 -2.26 8.90 -2.96
CA ASP A 152 -3.01 7.72 -3.47
C ASP A 152 -3.51 7.93 -4.91
N THR A 153 -3.35 9.15 -5.44
CA THR A 153 -3.73 9.50 -6.81
C THR A 153 -2.56 9.43 -7.79
N ARG A 154 -1.39 8.95 -7.35
CA ARG A 154 -0.13 8.93 -8.11
C ARG A 154 0.23 7.59 -8.71
N GLU A 155 -0.36 6.50 -8.22
CA GLU A 155 -0.07 5.14 -8.67
C GLU A 155 -1.29 4.53 -9.38
N LEU A 156 -1.04 3.72 -10.40
CA LEU A 156 -2.05 2.92 -11.10
C LEU A 156 -1.81 1.41 -11.00
N SER A 157 -0.64 1.02 -10.49
CA SER A 157 -0.30 -0.38 -10.26
C SER A 157 -1.25 -0.98 -9.23
N ILE A 158 -1.57 -2.24 -9.44
CA ILE A 158 -2.37 -3.03 -8.50
C ILE A 158 -1.47 -4.13 -7.97
N ARG A 159 -1.45 -4.31 -6.65
CA ARG A 159 -0.65 -5.36 -6.05
C ARG A 159 -1.09 -6.75 -6.51
N SER A 160 -0.13 -7.64 -6.72
CA SER A 160 -0.36 -8.97 -7.27
C SER A 160 -1.28 -9.84 -6.40
N ASP A 161 -1.34 -9.61 -5.08
CA ASP A 161 -2.24 -10.31 -4.16
C ASP A 161 -3.72 -9.93 -4.34
N LEU A 162 -4.00 -8.75 -4.91
CA LEU A 162 -5.35 -8.32 -5.30
C LEU A 162 -5.79 -8.89 -6.66
N GLY A 163 -4.86 -9.35 -7.49
CA GLY A 163 -5.14 -9.95 -8.79
C GLY A 163 -6.15 -11.11 -8.73
N PRO A 164 -5.95 -12.13 -7.88
CA PRO A 164 -6.91 -13.22 -7.67
C PRO A 164 -8.29 -12.75 -7.19
N VAL A 165 -8.36 -11.67 -6.43
CA VAL A 165 -9.62 -11.12 -5.91
C VAL A 165 -10.47 -10.55 -7.06
N ALA A 166 -9.87 -9.78 -7.95
CA ALA A 166 -10.55 -9.20 -9.10
C ALA A 166 -11.08 -10.25 -10.11
N ARG A 167 -10.54 -11.48 -10.07
CA ARG A 167 -10.97 -12.61 -10.92
C ARG A 167 -12.18 -13.36 -10.39
N ARG A 168 -12.53 -13.21 -9.11
CA ARG A 168 -13.66 -13.94 -8.56
C ARG A 168 -14.96 -13.46 -9.22
N PRO A 169 -15.86 -14.35 -9.67
CA PRO A 169 -17.05 -13.94 -10.42
C PRO A 169 -17.96 -12.95 -9.67
N ASP A 170 -18.08 -13.12 -8.35
CA ASP A 170 -18.83 -12.22 -7.48
C ASP A 170 -18.23 -10.80 -7.48
N ILE A 171 -16.92 -10.67 -7.27
CA ILE A 171 -16.23 -9.38 -7.25
C ILE A 171 -16.13 -8.75 -8.65
N ALA A 172 -15.87 -9.58 -9.66
CA ALA A 172 -15.79 -9.16 -11.05
C ALA A 172 -17.11 -8.52 -11.53
N ALA A 173 -18.25 -9.07 -11.11
CA ALA A 173 -19.56 -8.50 -11.40
C ALA A 173 -19.83 -7.19 -10.66
N LEU A 174 -19.23 -7.00 -9.47
CA LEU A 174 -19.33 -5.73 -8.73
C LEU A 174 -18.51 -4.63 -9.41
N LEU A 175 -17.27 -4.92 -9.80
CA LEU A 175 -16.40 -3.99 -10.51
C LEU A 175 -17.02 -3.53 -11.84
N ASP A 176 -17.62 -4.46 -12.59
CA ASP A 176 -18.22 -4.18 -13.91
C ASP A 176 -19.43 -3.25 -13.87
N ARG A 177 -19.97 -2.91 -12.68
CA ARG A 177 -21.08 -1.95 -12.54
C ARG A 177 -20.69 -0.52 -12.92
N SER A 178 -19.39 -0.22 -12.96
CA SER A 178 -18.87 1.08 -13.35
C SER A 178 -17.85 0.94 -14.46
N GLY A 179 -17.78 1.93 -15.36
CA GLY A 179 -16.78 1.94 -16.43
C GLY A 179 -15.34 1.90 -15.91
N ILE A 180 -15.07 2.56 -14.78
CA ILE A 180 -13.74 2.56 -14.16
C ILE A 180 -13.39 1.23 -13.48
N GLY A 181 -14.38 0.55 -12.87
CA GLY A 181 -14.18 -0.77 -12.28
C GLY A 181 -13.96 -1.85 -13.34
N ALA A 182 -14.68 -1.79 -14.46
CA ALA A 182 -14.44 -2.66 -15.62
C ALA A 182 -13.04 -2.44 -16.21
N ASP A 183 -12.61 -1.17 -16.38
CA ASP A 183 -11.25 -0.82 -16.81
C ASP A 183 -10.19 -1.35 -15.84
N LEU A 184 -10.38 -1.15 -14.53
CA LEU A 184 -9.49 -1.66 -13.49
C LEU A 184 -9.34 -3.18 -13.60
N ARG A 185 -10.45 -3.92 -13.71
CA ARG A 185 -10.41 -5.38 -13.89
C ARG A 185 -9.64 -5.76 -15.15
N GLN A 186 -9.90 -5.10 -16.27
CA GLN A 186 -9.21 -5.40 -17.53
C GLN A 186 -7.69 -5.20 -17.42
N ARG A 187 -7.25 -4.13 -16.75
CA ARG A 187 -5.82 -3.87 -16.51
C ARG A 187 -5.18 -4.97 -15.66
N ILE A 188 -5.82 -5.34 -14.55
CA ILE A 188 -5.37 -6.45 -13.70
C ILE A 188 -5.27 -7.75 -14.50
N MET A 189 -6.26 -8.05 -15.34
CA MET A 189 -6.25 -9.25 -16.18
C MET A 189 -5.08 -9.24 -17.18
N LYS A 190 -4.80 -8.08 -17.79
CA LYS A 190 -3.69 -7.93 -18.75
C LYS A 190 -2.32 -8.12 -18.08
N GLU A 191 -2.14 -7.56 -16.88
CA GLU A 191 -0.89 -7.71 -16.11
C GLU A 191 -0.66 -9.18 -15.70
N VAL A 192 -1.70 -9.86 -15.22
CA VAL A 192 -1.62 -11.28 -14.86
C VAL A 192 -1.36 -12.18 -16.07
N SER A 193 -1.99 -11.90 -17.22
CA SER A 193 -1.72 -12.63 -18.46
C SER A 193 -0.27 -12.44 -18.94
N ALA A 194 0.28 -11.24 -18.79
CA ALA A 194 1.68 -10.97 -19.14
C ALA A 194 2.68 -11.66 -18.20
N GLU A 195 2.32 -11.90 -16.93
CA GLU A 195 3.11 -12.69 -15.98
C GLU A 195 2.96 -14.22 -16.18
N GLY A 196 1.84 -14.66 -16.78
CA GLY A 196 1.50 -16.08 -16.98
C GLY A 196 1.80 -16.65 -18.37
N GLU A 197 2.10 -15.80 -19.36
CA GLU A 197 2.51 -16.21 -20.71
C GLU A 197 4.03 -16.47 -20.79
N GLU A 198 4.52 -17.46 -20.04
CA GLU A 198 5.49 -18.37 -20.65
C GLU A 198 4.64 -19.31 -21.52
N GLU A 199 4.51 -18.98 -22.82
CA GLU A 199 3.98 -19.93 -23.79
C GLU A 199 4.67 -21.27 -23.53
N ALA A 200 3.87 -22.32 -23.28
CA ALA A 200 4.37 -23.68 -23.27
C ALA A 200 4.79 -24.03 -24.70
N ASP A 201 5.96 -23.52 -25.10
CA ASP A 201 6.62 -23.92 -26.32
C ASP A 201 6.91 -25.41 -26.17
N GLY A 202 6.24 -26.22 -26.99
CA GLY A 202 6.44 -27.67 -27.00
C GLY A 202 7.80 -28.09 -27.57
N SER A 203 8.64 -27.13 -27.96
CA SER A 203 9.95 -27.38 -28.55
C SER A 203 10.88 -28.16 -27.62
N MET A 204 11.82 -28.86 -28.25
CA MET A 204 12.90 -29.54 -27.54
C MET A 204 13.79 -28.56 -26.77
N GLN A 205 13.86 -27.30 -27.20
CA GLN A 205 14.57 -26.24 -26.51
C GLN A 205 13.86 -25.87 -25.20
N ALA A 206 12.56 -25.59 -25.23
CA ALA A 206 11.81 -25.28 -24.03
C ALA A 206 11.81 -26.42 -23.01
N ARG A 207 11.81 -27.68 -23.48
CA ARG A 207 11.95 -28.86 -22.61
C ARG A 207 13.31 -28.95 -21.95
N SER A 208 14.40 -28.71 -22.70
CA SER A 208 15.76 -28.75 -22.14
C SER A 208 16.00 -27.58 -21.19
N GLU A 209 15.59 -26.36 -21.57
CA GLU A 209 15.67 -25.16 -20.73
C GLU A 209 14.84 -25.31 -19.45
N SER A 210 13.62 -25.87 -19.52
CA SER A 210 12.79 -26.15 -18.34
C SER A 210 13.40 -27.20 -17.42
N TRP A 211 14.11 -28.19 -17.96
CA TRP A 211 14.83 -29.17 -17.15
C TRP A 211 16.05 -28.54 -16.47
N ILE A 212 16.88 -27.81 -17.23
CA ILE A 212 18.06 -27.10 -16.70
C ILE A 212 17.64 -26.11 -15.61
N THR A 213 16.60 -25.32 -15.88
CA THR A 213 16.09 -24.30 -14.93
C THR A 213 15.60 -24.95 -13.65
N ARG A 214 14.88 -26.07 -13.72
CA ARG A 214 14.47 -26.82 -12.52
C ARG A 214 15.66 -27.33 -11.72
N GLN A 215 16.64 -27.93 -12.37
CA GLN A 215 17.86 -28.40 -11.68
C GLN A 215 18.63 -27.24 -11.03
N LEU A 216 18.68 -26.08 -11.67
CA LEU A 216 19.33 -24.88 -11.12
C LEU A 216 18.51 -24.23 -9.99
N GLU A 217 17.19 -24.32 -10.02
CA GLU A 217 16.35 -23.90 -8.90
C GLU A 217 16.54 -24.82 -7.70
N ASP A 218 16.46 -26.14 -7.89
CA ASP A 218 16.58 -27.12 -6.82
C ASP A 218 17.96 -27.09 -6.13
N CYS A 219 19.03 -26.88 -6.90
CA CYS A 219 20.40 -26.87 -6.37
C CYS A 219 20.82 -25.50 -5.81
N CYS A 220 20.39 -24.40 -6.46
CA CYS A 220 21.00 -23.09 -6.28
C CYS A 220 19.99 -21.94 -6.07
N LEU A 221 18.68 -22.21 -6.05
CA LEU A 221 17.61 -21.20 -5.95
C LEU A 221 17.77 -20.09 -6.99
N LEU A 222 18.14 -20.45 -8.23
CA LEU A 222 18.57 -19.50 -9.26
C LEU A 222 17.52 -18.40 -9.55
N GLN A 223 16.24 -18.75 -9.67
CA GLN A 223 15.14 -17.82 -9.90
C GLN A 223 14.91 -16.93 -8.69
N THR A 224 14.97 -17.50 -7.48
CA THR A 224 14.91 -16.71 -6.24
C THR A 224 16.03 -15.68 -6.18
N ARG A 225 17.27 -16.10 -6.49
CA ARG A 225 18.44 -15.20 -6.56
C ARG A 225 18.36 -14.19 -7.70
N ARG A 226 17.78 -14.56 -8.84
CA ARG A 226 17.56 -13.66 -9.98
C ARG A 226 16.52 -12.59 -9.64
N ALA A 227 15.44 -12.96 -8.96
CA ALA A 227 14.44 -12.02 -8.45
C ALA A 227 15.07 -11.06 -7.42
N ALA A 228 15.84 -11.60 -6.48
CA ALA A 228 16.61 -10.81 -5.51
C ALA A 228 17.57 -9.82 -6.18
N ALA A 229 18.34 -10.27 -7.19
CA ALA A 229 19.26 -9.43 -7.95
C ALA A 229 18.53 -8.29 -8.68
N ARG A 230 17.40 -8.57 -9.33
CA ARG A 230 16.56 -7.57 -10.00
C ARG A 230 16.05 -6.52 -9.03
N ALA A 231 15.48 -6.96 -7.90
CA ALA A 231 15.00 -6.07 -6.85
C ALA A 231 16.13 -5.17 -6.32
N ASN A 232 17.32 -5.72 -6.05
CA ASN A 232 18.48 -4.93 -5.63
C ASN A 232 18.86 -3.88 -6.68
N ILE A 233 18.88 -4.22 -7.98
CA ILE A 233 19.20 -3.25 -9.04
C ILE A 233 18.16 -2.11 -9.05
N GLU A 234 16.87 -2.44 -8.97
CA GLU A 234 15.79 -1.44 -8.96
C GLU A 234 15.90 -0.49 -7.76
N ILE A 235 16.14 -1.04 -6.56
CA ILE A 235 16.31 -0.27 -5.32
C ILE A 235 17.51 0.67 -5.43
N HIS A 236 18.65 0.19 -5.89
CA HIS A 236 19.86 1.00 -5.96
C HIS A 236 19.80 2.02 -7.10
N ALA A 237 19.14 1.72 -8.22
CA ALA A 237 18.85 2.69 -9.26
C ALA A 237 17.94 3.82 -8.74
N TYR A 238 16.94 3.47 -7.92
CA TYR A 238 16.08 4.45 -7.24
C TYR A 238 16.87 5.35 -6.28
N LEU A 239 17.72 4.77 -5.42
CA LEU A 239 18.54 5.53 -4.47
C LEU A 239 19.57 6.41 -5.19
N LEU A 240 20.19 5.89 -6.25
CA LEU A 240 21.13 6.65 -7.09
C LEU A 240 20.44 7.82 -7.78
N ARG A 241 19.23 7.61 -8.33
CA ARG A 241 18.40 8.69 -8.90
C ARG A 241 18.16 9.77 -7.85
N ASN A 242 17.73 9.39 -6.65
CA ASN A 242 17.45 10.36 -5.61
C ASN A 242 18.69 11.14 -5.20
N TRP A 243 19.83 10.48 -5.08
CA TRP A 243 21.11 11.13 -4.83
C TRP A 243 21.50 12.09 -5.97
N ALA A 244 21.43 11.64 -7.22
CA ALA A 244 21.85 12.41 -8.39
C ALA A 244 21.00 13.66 -8.63
N PHE A 245 19.70 13.59 -8.33
CA PHE A 245 18.74 14.69 -8.53
C PHE A 245 18.34 15.39 -7.22
N ASN A 246 19.00 15.09 -6.11
CA ASN A 246 18.70 15.65 -4.77
C ASN A 246 17.21 15.54 -4.38
N VAL A 247 16.59 14.40 -4.68
CA VAL A 247 15.20 14.09 -4.30
C VAL A 247 15.18 13.57 -2.86
N ASN A 248 14.32 14.15 -2.03
CA ASN A 248 14.14 13.81 -0.62
C ASN A 248 12.65 13.86 -0.20
N ALA A 249 12.34 13.58 1.07
CA ALA A 249 10.97 13.62 1.61
C ALA A 249 10.18 14.91 1.34
N GLN A 250 10.85 16.05 1.16
CA GLN A 250 10.23 17.35 0.95
C GLN A 250 10.16 17.76 -0.52
N THR A 251 10.73 16.98 -1.44
CA THR A 251 10.63 17.25 -2.87
C THR A 251 9.16 17.22 -3.30
N VAL A 252 8.66 18.35 -3.82
CA VAL A 252 7.30 18.48 -4.32
C VAL A 252 7.08 17.48 -5.45
N ARG A 253 6.01 16.68 -5.31
CA ARG A 253 5.59 15.72 -6.31
C ARG A 253 4.43 16.31 -7.12
N PRO A 254 4.54 16.53 -8.44
CA PRO A 254 3.43 17.08 -9.23
C PRO A 254 2.37 16.02 -9.52
N ILE A 255 1.10 16.40 -9.65
CA ILE A 255 0.03 15.48 -10.08
C ILE A 255 0.31 14.99 -11.51
N ILE A 256 0.10 13.68 -11.74
CA ILE A 256 0.06 13.09 -13.08
C ILE A 256 -1.42 13.02 -13.52
N PRO A 257 -1.88 13.85 -14.49
CA PRO A 257 -3.31 14.09 -14.71
C PRO A 257 -4.14 12.82 -14.99
N GLU A 258 -3.63 11.91 -15.81
CA GLU A 258 -4.38 10.70 -16.18
C GLU A 258 -4.50 9.71 -15.02
N ILE A 259 -3.43 9.55 -14.23
CA ILE A 259 -3.42 8.70 -13.03
C ILE A 259 -4.38 9.28 -11.98
N TYR A 260 -4.32 10.60 -11.80
CA TYR A 260 -5.23 11.33 -10.90
C TYR A 260 -6.70 11.11 -11.28
N ARG A 261 -7.04 11.34 -12.55
CA ARG A 261 -8.40 11.19 -13.07
C ARG A 261 -8.96 9.78 -12.82
N ARG A 262 -8.14 8.74 -13.04
CA ARG A 262 -8.56 7.35 -12.82
C ARG A 262 -8.79 7.04 -11.34
N ASN A 263 -7.88 7.44 -10.46
CA ASN A 263 -8.03 7.25 -9.02
C ASN A 263 -9.23 8.02 -8.46
N MET A 264 -9.46 9.25 -8.91
CA MET A 264 -10.65 10.02 -8.53
C MET A 264 -11.94 9.38 -9.05
N ALA A 265 -11.93 8.80 -10.26
CA ALA A 265 -13.06 8.03 -10.77
C ALA A 265 -13.29 6.74 -9.97
N ALA A 266 -12.24 6.06 -9.52
CA ALA A 266 -12.36 4.87 -8.69
C ALA A 266 -12.98 5.19 -7.32
N ALA A 267 -12.58 6.29 -6.68
CA ALA A 267 -13.23 6.78 -5.46
C ALA A 267 -14.70 7.16 -5.69
N ASP A 268 -15.02 7.79 -6.82
CA ASP A 268 -16.40 8.10 -7.19
C ASP A 268 -17.26 6.82 -7.33
N ALA A 269 -16.72 5.78 -7.99
CA ALA A 269 -17.38 4.48 -8.12
C ALA A 269 -17.56 3.76 -6.78
N LEU A 270 -16.55 3.82 -5.91
CA LEU A 270 -16.61 3.25 -4.56
C LEU A 270 -17.74 3.90 -3.75
N LEU A 271 -17.81 5.23 -3.74
CA LEU A 271 -18.86 5.97 -3.02
C LEU A 271 -20.25 5.67 -3.59
N ALA A 272 -20.37 5.54 -4.92
CA ALA A 272 -21.62 5.16 -5.56
C ALA A 272 -22.08 3.77 -5.14
N ASP A 273 -21.18 2.77 -5.13
CA ASP A 273 -21.52 1.41 -4.72
C ASP A 273 -21.81 1.31 -3.22
N ALA A 274 -21.06 2.03 -2.37
CA ALA A 274 -21.36 2.14 -0.94
C ALA A 274 -22.77 2.68 -0.69
N ARG A 275 -23.15 3.76 -1.38
CA ARG A 275 -24.51 4.30 -1.31
C ARG A 275 -25.56 3.27 -1.75
N ASN A 276 -25.31 2.53 -2.84
CA ASN A 276 -26.22 1.51 -3.34
C ASN A 276 -26.40 0.34 -2.37
N ARG A 277 -25.40 0.05 -1.52
CA ARG A 277 -25.49 -0.96 -0.45
C ARG A 277 -26.09 -0.42 0.84
N GLY A 278 -26.40 0.87 0.92
CA GLY A 278 -26.84 1.53 2.15
C GLY A 278 -25.71 1.71 3.18
N THR A 279 -24.45 1.56 2.78
CA THR A 279 -23.29 1.86 3.64
C THR A 279 -23.10 3.37 3.69
N ARG A 280 -23.17 3.95 4.89
CA ARG A 280 -22.85 5.37 5.12
C ARG A 280 -21.34 5.54 5.06
N VAL A 281 -20.86 6.59 4.39
CA VAL A 281 -19.42 6.80 4.21
C VAL A 281 -18.97 8.07 4.90
N ILE A 282 -17.93 7.96 5.72
CA ILE A 282 -17.13 9.07 6.23
C ILE A 282 -15.91 9.16 5.32
N PHE A 283 -15.92 10.12 4.39
CA PHE A 283 -14.83 10.33 3.45
C PHE A 283 -13.95 11.46 3.96
N TYR A 284 -12.75 11.12 4.44
CA TYR A 284 -11.94 12.06 5.22
C TYR A 284 -10.58 12.35 4.60
N LEU A 285 -10.13 13.60 4.77
CA LEU A 285 -8.75 13.97 4.53
C LEU A 285 -7.92 13.56 5.76
N PRO A 286 -6.96 12.64 5.60
CA PRO A 286 -6.18 12.10 6.71
C PRO A 286 -5.16 13.12 7.24
N PRO A 287 -4.71 12.96 8.50
CA PRO A 287 -3.65 13.77 9.07
C PRO A 287 -2.39 13.76 8.21
N ILE A 288 -1.77 14.93 8.05
CA ILE A 288 -0.46 15.10 7.44
C ILE A 288 0.36 16.08 8.29
N ARG A 289 1.66 15.87 8.37
CA ARG A 289 2.54 16.73 9.16
C ARG A 289 2.51 18.19 8.67
N GLN A 290 2.28 19.14 9.58
CA GLN A 290 2.03 20.56 9.26
C GLN A 290 3.15 21.54 9.64
N ASP A 291 4.13 21.14 10.47
CA ASP A 291 5.24 22.02 10.90
C ASP A 291 6.28 22.26 9.78
N TYR A 292 6.17 21.51 8.69
CA TYR A 292 6.93 21.70 7.46
C TYR A 292 5.98 21.67 6.27
N ALA A 293 6.35 22.32 5.17
CA ALA A 293 5.59 22.20 3.93
C ALA A 293 5.58 20.72 3.49
N PRO A 294 4.38 20.11 3.32
CA PRO A 294 4.30 18.76 2.78
C PRO A 294 4.82 18.73 1.34
N PRO A 295 5.19 17.55 0.81
CA PRO A 295 5.75 17.40 -0.55
C PRO A 295 4.70 17.56 -1.66
N TYR A 296 3.78 18.51 -1.51
CA TYR A 296 2.67 18.80 -2.42
C TYR A 296 2.75 20.23 -2.92
N ASP A 297 2.29 20.45 -4.14
CA ASP A 297 1.97 21.81 -4.59
C ASP A 297 0.74 22.32 -3.81
N PRO A 298 0.82 23.51 -3.17
CA PRO A 298 -0.29 24.02 -2.35
C PRO A 298 -1.60 24.24 -3.11
N ALA A 299 -1.53 24.65 -4.39
CA ALA A 299 -2.72 24.89 -5.20
C ALA A 299 -3.36 23.56 -5.63
N GLU A 300 -2.55 22.56 -5.98
CA GLU A 300 -3.00 21.19 -6.24
C GLU A 300 -3.65 20.56 -5.02
N TYR A 301 -3.03 20.67 -3.83
CA TYR A 301 -3.58 20.12 -2.60
C TYR A 301 -4.89 20.83 -2.21
N ALA A 302 -4.95 22.16 -2.29
CA ALA A 302 -6.18 22.90 -2.04
C ALA A 302 -7.31 22.52 -3.01
N ARG A 303 -6.99 22.25 -4.29
CA ARG A 303 -7.95 21.74 -5.27
C ARG A 303 -8.45 20.34 -4.89
N PHE A 304 -7.53 19.43 -4.56
CA PHE A 304 -7.86 18.08 -4.11
C PHE A 304 -8.82 18.08 -2.91
N LYS A 305 -8.53 18.88 -1.87
CA LYS A 305 -9.43 19.01 -0.70
C LYS A 305 -10.86 19.39 -1.08
N ARG A 306 -11.02 20.33 -2.02
CA ARG A 306 -12.34 20.76 -2.52
C ARG A 306 -13.03 19.66 -3.31
N GLU A 307 -12.30 18.95 -4.17
CA GLU A 307 -12.83 17.86 -4.99
C GLU A 307 -13.30 16.67 -4.15
N ILE A 308 -12.52 16.26 -3.14
CA ILE A 308 -12.90 15.22 -2.18
C ILE A 308 -14.18 15.61 -1.43
N ALA A 309 -14.25 16.84 -0.91
CA ALA A 309 -15.43 17.30 -0.21
C ALA A 309 -16.68 17.39 -1.12
N ALA A 310 -16.51 17.82 -2.36
CA ALA A 310 -17.60 17.87 -3.34
C ALA A 310 -18.07 16.47 -3.77
N MET A 311 -17.13 15.54 -3.97
CA MET A 311 -17.41 14.15 -4.29
C MET A 311 -18.18 13.46 -3.15
N ALA A 312 -17.74 13.63 -1.91
CA ALA A 312 -18.44 13.09 -0.75
C ALA A 312 -19.91 13.53 -0.72
N ARG A 313 -20.14 14.85 -0.79
CA ARG A 313 -21.49 15.43 -0.76
C ARG A 313 -22.38 14.93 -1.89
N ARG A 314 -21.84 14.78 -3.10
CA ARG A 314 -22.58 14.28 -4.27
C ARG A 314 -23.14 12.86 -4.04
N HIS A 315 -22.43 12.04 -3.27
CA HIS A 315 -22.84 10.67 -2.95
C HIS A 315 -23.54 10.52 -1.60
N GLY A 316 -23.82 11.63 -0.90
CA GLY A 316 -24.41 11.59 0.44
C GLY A 316 -23.45 11.08 1.52
N ALA A 317 -22.16 11.03 1.23
CA ALA A 317 -21.10 10.74 2.20
C ALA A 317 -20.76 12.00 3.01
N ARG A 318 -20.28 11.81 4.23
CA ARG A 318 -19.85 12.89 5.12
C ARG A 318 -18.40 13.26 4.83
N PRO A 319 -18.10 14.47 4.30
CA PRO A 319 -16.73 14.95 4.18
C PRO A 319 -16.20 15.35 5.56
N VAL A 320 -14.99 14.92 5.89
CA VAL A 320 -14.31 15.31 7.14
C VAL A 320 -12.89 15.74 6.83
N ASP A 321 -12.45 16.87 7.39
CA ASP A 321 -11.08 17.32 7.28
C ASP A 321 -10.33 17.04 8.58
N LEU A 322 -9.41 16.09 8.55
CA LEU A 322 -8.57 15.70 9.69
C LEU A 322 -7.10 16.03 9.45
N ASP A 323 -6.77 16.85 8.45
CA ASP A 323 -5.40 17.06 7.99
C ASP A 323 -4.43 17.61 9.05
N ALA A 324 -4.94 18.43 9.98
CA ALA A 324 -4.15 19.18 10.95
C ALA A 324 -4.39 18.75 12.41
N ILE A 325 -5.07 17.63 12.66
CA ILE A 325 -5.47 17.24 14.03
C ILE A 325 -4.30 16.73 14.89
N ILE A 326 -3.16 16.38 14.27
CA ILE A 326 -2.00 15.80 14.96
C ILE A 326 -0.88 16.85 15.12
N PRO A 327 -0.58 17.28 16.35
CA PRO A 327 0.53 18.19 16.63
C PRO A 327 1.89 17.66 16.16
N ALA A 328 2.76 18.58 15.71
CA ALA A 328 4.13 18.32 15.25
C ALA A 328 4.93 17.32 16.10
N ARG A 329 4.82 17.43 17.44
CA ARG A 329 5.54 16.59 18.40
C ARG A 329 5.24 15.09 18.36
N TYR A 330 4.14 14.68 17.71
CA TYR A 330 3.76 13.27 17.59
C TYR A 330 4.11 12.67 16.22
N TRP A 331 4.68 13.45 15.32
CA TRP A 331 5.25 12.96 14.07
C TRP A 331 6.65 12.44 14.32
N GLY A 332 7.04 11.42 13.56
CA GLY A 332 8.36 10.82 13.69
C GLY A 332 9.30 11.16 12.54
N THR A 333 10.32 10.31 12.43
CA THR A 333 11.29 10.32 11.34
C THR A 333 11.24 8.98 10.61
N LYS A 334 11.66 8.97 9.35
CA LYS A 334 11.80 7.76 8.53
C LYS A 334 13.24 7.60 8.04
N GLY A 335 13.53 6.45 7.44
CA GLY A 335 14.82 6.20 6.79
C GLY A 335 15.11 7.21 5.67
N SER A 336 16.40 7.41 5.37
CA SER A 336 16.79 8.28 4.27
C SER A 336 16.38 7.69 2.92
N THR A 337 15.94 8.56 2.00
CA THR A 337 15.62 8.20 0.62
C THR A 337 16.81 8.36 -0.34
N THR A 338 18.00 8.62 0.20
CA THR A 338 19.25 8.81 -0.57
C THR A 338 20.41 8.02 0.05
N ILE A 339 21.44 7.75 -0.76
CA ILE A 339 22.62 6.98 -0.33
C ILE A 339 23.38 7.78 0.74
N GLY A 340 23.50 7.20 1.94
CA GLY A 340 24.25 7.79 3.06
C GLY A 340 23.58 9.00 3.72
N GLY A 341 22.28 9.24 3.48
CA GLY A 341 21.57 10.37 4.08
C GLY A 341 21.17 10.15 5.54
N ALA A 342 20.92 11.25 6.25
CA ALA A 342 20.38 11.24 7.61
C ALA A 342 18.89 10.85 7.63
N PRO A 343 18.33 10.43 8.78
CA PRO A 343 16.90 10.23 8.94
C PRO A 343 16.09 11.45 8.46
N GLU A 344 15.04 11.20 7.68
CA GLU A 344 14.20 12.23 7.09
C GLU A 344 12.93 12.45 7.91
N LEU A 345 12.26 13.59 7.71
CA LEU A 345 10.96 13.85 8.28
C LEU A 345 9.93 12.85 7.73
N ASP A 346 9.16 12.23 8.61
CA ASP A 346 7.98 11.46 8.21
C ASP A 346 6.76 12.38 8.18
N PHE A 347 6.12 12.49 7.03
CA PHE A 347 4.90 13.28 6.83
C PHE A 347 3.61 12.46 7.00
N MET A 348 3.72 11.13 7.06
CA MET A 348 2.60 10.20 6.96
C MET A 348 2.40 9.35 8.22
N HIS A 349 3.47 9.00 8.95
CA HIS A 349 3.38 8.17 10.14
C HIS A 349 3.69 8.94 11.42
N TYR A 350 2.85 8.71 12.43
CA TYR A 350 2.92 9.32 13.74
C TYR A 350 3.01 8.25 14.83
N GLN A 351 3.41 8.70 16.01
CA GLN A 351 3.46 7.90 17.24
C GLN A 351 2.04 7.58 17.75
N GLU A 352 1.91 6.65 18.70
CA GLU A 352 0.60 6.25 19.28
C GLU A 352 -0.28 7.42 19.76
N PRO A 353 0.23 8.51 20.35
CA PRO A 353 -0.62 9.65 20.70
C PRO A 353 -1.34 10.27 19.51
N GLY A 354 -0.73 10.24 18.31
CA GLY A 354 -1.39 10.63 17.06
C GLY A 354 -2.51 9.67 16.67
N HIS A 355 -2.30 8.36 16.83
CA HIS A 355 -3.33 7.33 16.64
C HIS A 355 -4.52 7.53 17.58
N ARG A 356 -4.25 7.90 18.84
CA ARG A 356 -5.28 8.23 19.82
C ARG A 356 -6.10 9.45 19.41
N MET A 357 -5.44 10.51 18.94
CA MET A 357 -6.11 11.71 18.44
C MET A 357 -6.98 11.42 17.23
N LEU A 358 -6.49 10.61 16.28
CA LEU A 358 -7.30 10.20 15.13
C LEU A 358 -8.53 9.40 15.57
N ALA A 359 -8.36 8.42 16.47
CA ALA A 359 -9.48 7.63 17.00
C ALA A 359 -10.51 8.50 17.75
N ASP A 360 -10.07 9.44 18.58
CA ASP A 360 -10.94 10.35 19.32
C ASP A 360 -11.68 11.32 18.38
N ALA A 361 -11.05 11.77 17.30
CA ALA A 361 -11.67 12.65 16.31
C ALA A 361 -12.77 11.95 15.50
N VAL A 362 -12.56 10.69 15.10
CA VAL A 362 -13.55 9.94 14.30
C VAL A 362 -14.67 9.34 15.13
N LEU A 363 -14.45 9.04 16.41
CA LEU A 363 -15.43 8.40 17.29
C LEU A 363 -16.82 9.08 17.31
N PRO A 364 -16.95 10.40 17.58
CA PRO A 364 -18.26 11.04 17.61
C PRO A 364 -18.93 11.05 16.23
N ILE A 365 -18.14 11.12 15.15
CA ILE A 365 -18.61 11.11 13.76
C ILE A 365 -19.21 9.74 13.43
N VAL A 366 -18.50 8.66 13.77
CA VAL A 366 -18.98 7.28 13.59
C VAL A 366 -20.26 7.03 14.37
N ARG A 367 -20.33 7.49 15.63
CA ARG A 367 -21.56 7.37 16.45
C ARG A 367 -22.74 8.11 15.83
N GLU A 368 -22.51 9.27 15.23
CA GLU A 368 -23.56 10.02 14.54
C GLU A 368 -24.05 9.29 13.29
N GLU A 369 -23.14 8.75 12.48
CA GLU A 369 -23.47 7.96 11.29
C GLU A 369 -24.09 6.59 11.61
N LEU A 370 -24.06 6.12 12.85
CA LEU A 370 -24.70 4.85 13.26
C LEU A 370 -26.11 5.03 13.84
N LYS A 371 -26.51 6.28 14.12
CA LYS A 371 -27.90 6.63 14.51
C LYS A 371 -28.82 6.55 13.29
#